data_AF-A0A1V4HE75-F1
#
_entry.id   AF-A0A1V4HE75-F1
#
_cell.length_a   1.000
_cell.length_b   1.000
_cell.length_c   1.000
_cell.angle_alpha   90.00
_cell.angle_beta   90.00
_cell.angle_gamma   90.00
#
_symmetry.space_group_name_H-M   'P 1'
#
loop_
_entity.id
_entity.type
_entity.pdbx_description
1 polymer ?
#
loop_
_entity_poly.entity_id
_entity_poly.type
_entity_poly.pdbx_seq_one_letter_code
_entity_poly.pdbx_strand_id
1 'polypeptide(L)'
;MKVSRNDPCPCGSGAKYKKCCIPKYDQPIPQKVKALWDFESFAERTWNVEKLEAMSEAEILGKLNELGIRTNRTQFAKQAAGHISADEISEKWISQLSPSIDDFDEDFPLLAAEELWKRWLPDQFSLYHLEDMLEDYLDNDPDERILERFWGIWAALRDHILLPYKCRSLEQFMERFDFPYEMNAVFFDTEPDMIKECWNRQEEYPESWDRLILLYWDMLKHLTDMSKDNKLNVHRSYAEAHFYKGDINTGNALFKQLTDEHPEWAWGYVGWGDMYNPRRSFTSASDKGEALRLYRLGLEKASSDKDILEERIKELMIQ
;
A
#
# COMPACT_ATOMS: atom_id res chain seq x y z
N MET A 1 18.93 -6.31 -20.54
CA MET A 1 18.06 -5.18 -20.95
C MET A 1 16.71 -5.38 -20.26
N LYS A 2 16.53 -4.83 -19.04
CA LYS A 2 15.25 -4.96 -18.28
C LYS A 2 14.20 -4.07 -18.96
N VAL A 3 13.09 -4.65 -19.41
CA VAL A 3 11.97 -3.92 -20.03
C VAL A 3 11.00 -3.51 -18.93
N SER A 4 10.65 -2.23 -18.83
CA SER A 4 9.72 -1.76 -17.80
C SER A 4 8.32 -2.36 -18.02
N ARG A 5 7.58 -2.63 -16.93
CA ARG A 5 6.18 -3.14 -16.97
C ARG A 5 5.27 -2.30 -17.88
N ASN A 6 5.57 -1.00 -18.01
CA ASN A 6 4.80 -0.06 -18.81
C ASN A 6 5.31 0.14 -20.25
N ASP A 7 6.51 -0.36 -20.58
CA ASP A 7 7.09 -0.22 -21.92
C ASP A 7 6.33 -1.06 -22.96
N PRO A 8 6.46 -0.72 -24.26
CA PRO A 8 6.01 -1.59 -25.34
C PRO A 8 6.60 -2.99 -25.18
N CYS A 9 5.74 -4.00 -25.26
CA CYS A 9 6.12 -5.38 -25.03
C CYS A 9 7.16 -5.84 -26.07
N PRO A 10 8.27 -6.45 -25.63
CA PRO A 10 9.41 -6.78 -26.51
C PRO A 10 9.07 -7.88 -27.52
N CYS A 11 7.93 -8.56 -27.37
CA CYS A 11 7.43 -9.52 -28.35
C CYS A 11 6.90 -8.88 -29.66
N GLY A 12 6.89 -7.54 -29.74
CA GLY A 12 6.46 -6.81 -30.95
C GLY A 12 4.94 -6.63 -31.08
N SER A 13 4.18 -6.91 -30.02
CA SER A 13 2.71 -6.76 -30.04
C SER A 13 2.22 -5.32 -30.03
N GLY A 14 3.07 -4.36 -29.66
CA GLY A 14 2.70 -2.95 -29.47
C GLY A 14 1.89 -2.65 -28.20
N ALA A 15 1.47 -3.68 -27.44
CA ALA A 15 0.80 -3.51 -26.16
C ALA A 15 1.82 -3.27 -25.02
N LYS A 16 1.39 -2.65 -23.91
CA LYS A 16 2.24 -2.52 -22.70
C LYS A 16 2.66 -3.90 -22.18
N TYR A 17 3.91 -4.06 -21.74
CA TYR A 17 4.49 -5.34 -21.33
C TYR A 17 3.64 -6.07 -20.27
N LYS A 18 3.12 -5.33 -19.27
CA LYS A 18 2.22 -5.85 -18.21
C LYS A 18 0.89 -6.41 -18.69
N LYS A 19 0.42 -6.01 -19.88
CA LYS A 19 -0.85 -6.46 -20.46
C LYS A 19 -0.66 -7.52 -21.56
N CYS A 20 0.57 -7.95 -21.82
CA CYS A 20 0.88 -8.82 -22.95
C CYS A 20 1.61 -10.10 -22.54
N CYS A 21 2.91 -10.00 -22.26
CA CYS A 21 3.74 -11.17 -21.99
C CYS A 21 3.87 -11.47 -20.49
N ILE A 22 3.83 -10.45 -19.61
CA ILE A 22 3.88 -10.65 -18.15
C ILE A 22 2.84 -11.68 -17.66
N PRO A 23 1.53 -11.58 -18.01
CA PRO A 23 0.53 -12.56 -17.55
C PRO A 23 0.74 -13.98 -18.07
N LYS A 24 1.61 -14.17 -19.09
CA LYS A 24 1.97 -15.48 -19.63
C LYS A 24 3.13 -16.12 -18.87
N TYR A 25 3.93 -15.32 -18.16
CA TYR A 25 4.98 -15.81 -17.25
C TYR A 25 4.39 -16.32 -15.92
N ASP A 26 3.19 -15.89 -15.54
CA ASP A 26 2.44 -16.41 -14.38
C ASP A 26 1.84 -17.82 -14.59
N GLN A 27 2.04 -18.43 -15.76
CA GLN A 27 1.64 -19.82 -15.99
C GLN A 27 2.61 -20.77 -15.27
N PRO A 28 2.12 -21.79 -14.55
CA PRO A 28 2.99 -22.75 -13.88
C PRO A 28 3.92 -23.43 -14.89
N ILE A 29 5.22 -23.44 -14.57
CA ILE A 29 6.27 -24.04 -15.41
C ILE A 29 5.90 -25.51 -15.69
N PRO A 30 5.87 -25.96 -16.96
CA PRO A 30 5.56 -27.35 -17.29
C PRO A 30 6.46 -28.31 -16.51
N GLN A 31 5.88 -29.34 -15.87
CA GLN A 31 6.62 -30.31 -15.05
C GLN A 31 7.85 -30.92 -15.76
N LYS A 32 7.78 -31.05 -17.09
CA LYS A 32 8.88 -31.55 -17.92
C LYS A 32 10.08 -30.60 -17.97
N VAL A 33 9.83 -29.28 -17.92
CA VAL A 33 10.86 -28.24 -17.79
C VAL A 33 11.41 -28.22 -16.36
N LYS A 34 10.53 -28.37 -15.36
CA LYS A 34 10.93 -28.45 -13.94
C LYS A 34 11.87 -29.62 -13.64
N ALA A 35 11.70 -30.76 -14.34
CA ALA A 35 12.56 -31.93 -14.23
C ALA A 35 13.89 -31.83 -15.01
N LEU A 36 14.02 -30.85 -15.92
CA LEU A 36 15.24 -30.61 -16.72
C LEU A 36 16.09 -29.48 -16.14
N TRP A 37 15.50 -28.64 -15.29
CA TRP A 37 16.17 -27.50 -14.68
C TRP A 37 16.63 -27.87 -13.29
N ASP A 38 17.94 -27.79 -13.06
CA ASP A 38 18.53 -27.98 -11.73
C ASP A 38 18.25 -26.75 -10.85
N PHE A 39 17.09 -26.74 -10.21
CA PHE A 39 16.63 -25.66 -9.34
C PHE A 39 17.53 -25.48 -8.11
N GLU A 40 18.09 -26.57 -7.58
CA GLU A 40 18.99 -26.51 -6.42
C GLU A 40 20.28 -25.81 -6.82
N SER A 41 20.93 -26.23 -7.92
CA SER A 41 22.14 -25.56 -8.41
C SER A 41 21.88 -24.10 -8.79
N PHE A 42 20.72 -23.78 -9.35
CA PHE A 42 20.34 -22.40 -9.65
C PHE A 42 20.20 -21.56 -8.38
N ALA A 43 19.42 -22.03 -7.41
CA ALA A 43 19.20 -21.34 -6.14
C ALA A 43 20.50 -21.17 -5.33
N GLU A 44 21.42 -22.14 -5.39
CA GLU A 44 22.74 -22.03 -4.78
C GLU A 44 23.59 -20.91 -5.40
N ARG A 45 23.47 -20.69 -6.72
CA ARG A 45 24.24 -19.68 -7.45
C ARG A 45 23.63 -18.28 -7.44
N THR A 46 22.32 -18.14 -7.29
CA THR A 46 21.65 -16.83 -7.24
C THR A 46 21.83 -16.15 -5.89
N TRP A 47 21.97 -14.82 -5.90
CA TRP A 47 21.95 -14.01 -4.69
C TRP A 47 20.54 -13.76 -4.18
N ASN A 48 20.39 -13.66 -2.87
CA ASN A 48 19.14 -13.29 -2.18
C ASN A 48 19.48 -12.54 -0.88
N VAL A 49 18.46 -11.95 -0.25
CA VAL A 49 18.61 -11.16 0.99
C VAL A 49 19.28 -11.98 2.10
N GLU A 50 18.78 -13.19 2.38
CA GLU A 50 19.30 -14.08 3.44
C GLU A 50 20.81 -14.38 3.30
N LYS A 51 21.28 -14.61 2.07
CA LYS A 51 22.70 -14.88 1.81
C LYS A 51 23.56 -13.66 2.15
N LEU A 52 23.11 -12.46 1.79
CA LEU A 52 23.88 -11.25 2.05
C LEU A 52 23.84 -10.86 3.54
N GLU A 53 22.72 -11.07 4.21
CA GLU A 53 22.61 -10.90 5.66
C GLU A 53 23.59 -11.82 6.41
N ALA A 54 23.76 -13.05 5.94
CA ALA A 54 24.73 -14.00 6.49
C ALA A 54 26.20 -13.67 6.19
N MET A 55 26.48 -12.85 5.16
CA MET A 55 27.83 -12.45 4.80
C MET A 55 28.36 -11.36 5.74
N SER A 56 29.65 -11.40 6.06
CA SER A 56 30.35 -10.31 6.72
C SER A 56 30.51 -9.09 5.80
N GLU A 57 30.70 -7.91 6.39
CA GLU A 57 30.96 -6.68 5.62
C GLU A 57 32.17 -6.84 4.67
N ALA A 58 33.21 -7.54 5.10
CA ALA A 58 34.40 -7.79 4.29
C ALA A 58 34.12 -8.67 3.07
N GLU A 59 33.25 -9.69 3.20
CA GLU A 59 32.85 -10.55 2.09
C GLU A 59 32.02 -9.79 1.06
N ILE A 60 31.07 -8.96 1.51
CA ILE A 60 30.26 -8.11 0.62
C ILE A 60 31.16 -7.17 -0.17
N LEU A 61 32.07 -6.46 0.51
CA LEU A 61 33.01 -5.54 -0.14
C LEU A 61 34.01 -6.26 -1.05
N GLY A 62 34.43 -7.46 -0.67
CA GLY A 62 35.28 -8.31 -1.50
C GLY A 62 34.61 -8.64 -2.83
N LYS A 63 33.37 -9.12 -2.78
CA LYS A 63 32.58 -9.46 -3.98
C LYS A 63 32.27 -8.22 -4.82
N LEU A 64 31.92 -7.08 -4.21
CA LEU A 64 31.77 -5.82 -4.95
C LEU A 64 33.06 -5.44 -5.69
N ASN A 65 34.23 -5.58 -5.05
CA ASN A 65 35.51 -5.27 -5.66
C ASN A 65 35.88 -6.24 -6.80
N GLU A 66 35.50 -7.51 -6.72
CA GLU A 66 35.61 -8.47 -7.85
C GLU A 66 34.79 -8.03 -9.05
N LEU A 67 33.60 -7.45 -8.81
CA LEU A 67 32.75 -6.85 -9.84
C LEU A 67 33.26 -5.47 -10.32
N GLY A 68 34.38 -4.98 -9.78
CA GLY A 68 34.96 -3.68 -10.12
C GLY A 68 34.33 -2.50 -9.37
N ILE A 69 33.43 -2.75 -8.43
CA ILE A 69 32.76 -1.73 -7.62
C ILE A 69 33.58 -1.50 -6.35
N ARG A 70 34.18 -0.31 -6.23
CA ARG A 70 34.93 0.09 -5.03
C ARG A 70 34.14 1.10 -4.24
N THR A 71 33.75 0.73 -3.03
CA THR A 71 33.05 1.60 -2.09
C THR A 71 33.58 1.43 -0.67
N ASN A 72 33.20 2.34 0.22
CA ASN A 72 33.40 2.27 1.66
C ASN A 72 32.31 3.09 2.36
N ARG A 73 32.24 3.04 3.70
CA ARG A 73 31.25 3.78 4.50
C ARG A 73 31.10 5.26 4.11
N THR A 74 32.21 5.96 3.91
CA THR A 74 32.20 7.39 3.56
C THR A 74 31.67 7.63 2.15
N GLN A 75 32.09 6.81 1.17
CA GLN A 75 31.64 6.92 -0.21
C GLN A 75 30.17 6.54 -0.35
N PHE A 76 29.75 5.47 0.31
CA PHE A 76 28.36 5.02 0.33
C PHE A 76 27.45 6.06 0.97
N ALA A 77 27.79 6.59 2.15
CA ALA A 77 27.04 7.67 2.79
C ALA A 77 26.87 8.88 1.87
N LYS A 78 27.91 9.25 1.11
CA LYS A 78 27.83 10.33 0.12
C LYS A 78 26.92 9.99 -1.06
N GLN A 79 26.90 8.73 -1.50
CA GLN A 79 26.02 8.27 -2.58
C GLN A 79 24.56 8.14 -2.14
N ALA A 80 24.32 7.75 -0.89
CA ALA A 80 23.01 7.62 -0.26
C ALA A 80 22.39 8.96 0.14
N ALA A 81 23.22 10.01 0.31
CA ALA A 81 22.75 11.32 0.75
C ALA A 81 21.67 11.88 -0.20
N GLY A 82 20.45 12.05 0.33
CA GLY A 82 19.30 12.57 -0.42
C GLY A 82 18.52 11.53 -1.23
N HIS A 83 18.86 10.24 -1.10
CA HIS A 83 18.16 9.12 -1.71
C HIS A 83 17.45 8.28 -0.64
N ILE A 84 16.44 7.50 -1.05
CA ILE A 84 15.76 6.53 -0.18
C ILE A 84 15.74 5.12 -0.78
N SER A 85 16.07 4.93 -2.06
CA SER A 85 16.15 3.61 -2.67
C SER A 85 17.61 3.17 -2.86
N ALA A 86 17.88 1.91 -2.54
CA ALA A 86 19.15 1.27 -2.86
C ALA A 86 19.36 1.11 -4.38
N ASP A 87 18.27 1.06 -5.17
CA ASP A 87 18.32 1.07 -6.64
C ASP A 87 19.09 2.28 -7.16
N GLU A 88 18.84 3.47 -6.60
CA GLU A 88 19.47 4.71 -7.06
C GLU A 88 21.00 4.71 -6.85
N ILE A 89 21.48 3.90 -5.91
CA ILE A 89 22.91 3.65 -5.68
C ILE A 89 23.40 2.53 -6.61
N SER A 90 22.69 1.41 -6.64
CA SER A 90 23.11 0.21 -7.36
C SER A 90 23.09 0.42 -8.87
N GLU A 91 22.18 1.22 -9.43
CA GLU A 91 22.17 1.58 -10.86
C GLU A 91 23.49 2.23 -11.30
N LYS A 92 24.08 3.08 -10.45
CA LYS A 92 25.39 3.69 -10.73
C LYS A 92 26.49 2.64 -10.71
N TRP A 93 26.40 1.66 -9.82
CA TRP A 93 27.35 0.54 -9.75
C TRP A 93 27.20 -0.38 -10.97
N ILE A 94 25.98 -0.76 -11.31
CA ILE A 94 25.62 -1.60 -12.45
C ILE A 94 26.06 -0.96 -13.76
N SER A 95 25.90 0.36 -13.91
CA SER A 95 26.37 1.07 -15.11
C SER A 95 27.89 1.01 -15.34
N GLN A 96 28.66 0.62 -14.33
CA GLN A 96 30.11 0.50 -14.37
C GLN A 96 30.59 -0.95 -14.48
N LEU A 97 29.67 -1.92 -14.49
CA LEU A 97 30.01 -3.33 -14.58
C LEU A 97 30.58 -3.69 -15.95
N SER A 98 31.48 -4.67 -15.96
CA SER A 98 31.98 -5.26 -17.20
C SER A 98 30.84 -5.97 -17.94
N PRO A 99 30.77 -5.92 -19.28
CA PRO A 99 29.81 -6.73 -20.06
C PRO A 99 30.00 -8.25 -19.93
N SER A 100 31.05 -8.69 -19.23
CA SER A 100 31.45 -10.09 -19.07
C SER A 100 31.18 -10.65 -17.67
N ILE A 101 30.36 -9.98 -16.86
CA ILE A 101 29.96 -10.50 -15.54
C ILE A 101 29.12 -11.77 -15.71
N ASP A 102 29.17 -12.66 -14.71
CA ASP A 102 28.28 -13.82 -14.67
C ASP A 102 26.84 -13.33 -14.47
N ASP A 103 25.88 -13.87 -15.22
CA ASP A 103 24.46 -13.48 -15.17
C ASP A 103 23.90 -13.64 -13.73
N PHE A 104 24.45 -14.58 -12.95
CA PHE A 104 24.07 -14.80 -11.55
C PHE A 104 24.50 -13.67 -10.60
N ASP A 105 25.49 -12.87 -10.98
CA ASP A 105 26.00 -11.76 -10.16
C ASP A 105 25.32 -10.42 -10.48
N GLU A 106 24.43 -10.35 -11.47
CA GLU A 106 23.80 -9.08 -11.91
C GLU A 106 23.00 -8.38 -10.81
N ASP A 107 22.32 -9.15 -9.95
CA ASP A 107 21.50 -8.59 -8.86
C ASP A 107 22.31 -8.35 -7.56
N PHE A 108 23.56 -8.85 -7.48
CA PHE A 108 24.41 -8.68 -6.29
C PHE A 108 24.61 -7.22 -5.89
N PRO A 109 24.88 -6.25 -6.80
CA PRO A 109 25.08 -4.86 -6.44
C PRO A 109 23.87 -4.21 -5.75
N LEU A 110 22.64 -4.59 -6.14
CA LEU A 110 21.42 -4.08 -5.51
C LEU A 110 21.29 -4.61 -4.09
N LEU A 111 21.32 -5.94 -3.94
CA LEU A 111 21.21 -6.57 -2.63
C LEU A 111 22.33 -6.09 -1.69
N ALA A 112 23.55 -5.90 -2.23
CA ALA A 112 24.67 -5.38 -1.46
C ALA A 112 24.46 -3.92 -1.07
N ALA A 113 23.88 -3.09 -1.94
CA ALA A 113 23.56 -1.71 -1.59
C ALA A 113 22.52 -1.65 -0.46
N GLU A 114 21.48 -2.49 -0.49
CA GLU A 114 20.49 -2.60 0.58
C GLU A 114 21.15 -3.03 1.90
N GLU A 115 21.88 -4.14 1.89
CA GLU A 115 22.50 -4.67 3.11
C GLU A 115 23.54 -3.72 3.71
N LEU A 116 24.33 -3.05 2.87
CA LEU A 116 25.25 -2.01 3.33
C LEU A 116 24.51 -0.79 3.87
N TRP A 117 23.36 -0.42 3.30
CA TRP A 117 22.53 0.65 3.86
C TRP A 117 22.05 0.28 5.26
N LYS A 118 21.48 -0.92 5.46
CA LYS A 118 21.05 -1.43 6.77
C LYS A 118 22.17 -1.34 7.80
N ARG A 119 23.40 -1.75 7.43
CA ARG A 119 24.56 -1.79 8.34
C ARG A 119 25.22 -0.45 8.59
N TRP A 120 25.24 0.43 7.59
CA TRP A 120 26.07 1.65 7.61
C TRP A 120 25.29 2.91 7.91
N LEU A 121 24.01 2.94 7.58
CA LEU A 121 23.14 4.09 7.72
C LEU A 121 21.79 3.69 8.35
N PRO A 122 21.77 2.99 9.51
CA PRO A 122 20.53 2.50 10.11
C PRO A 122 19.58 3.64 10.52
N ASP A 123 20.11 4.84 10.79
CA ASP A 123 19.31 6.00 11.16
C ASP A 123 18.79 6.79 9.94
N GLN A 124 19.22 6.44 8.72
CA GLN A 124 18.74 7.08 7.50
C GLN A 124 17.63 6.24 6.86
N PHE A 125 16.42 6.78 6.86
CA PHE A 125 15.26 6.15 6.21
C PHE A 125 15.55 5.74 4.76
N SER A 126 15.10 4.54 4.41
CA SER A 126 15.14 3.95 3.07
C SER A 126 13.86 3.14 2.82
N LEU A 127 13.60 2.77 1.57
CA LEU A 127 12.44 1.95 1.20
C LEU A 127 12.40 0.62 1.96
N TYR A 128 13.57 0.01 2.19
CA TYR A 128 13.68 -1.20 3.02
C TYR A 128 13.04 -1.02 4.42
N HIS A 129 13.17 0.14 5.06
CA HIS A 129 12.51 0.36 6.36
C HIS A 129 10.99 0.33 6.24
N LEU A 130 10.42 0.86 5.15
CA LEU A 130 8.99 0.77 4.90
C LEU A 130 8.57 -0.66 4.56
N GLU A 131 9.39 -1.39 3.82
CA GLU A 131 9.17 -2.81 3.52
C GLU A 131 9.16 -3.65 4.78
N ASP A 132 10.15 -3.51 5.65
CA ASP A 132 10.25 -4.20 6.95
C ASP A 132 9.03 -3.90 7.84
N MET A 133 8.59 -2.63 7.88
CA MET A 133 7.37 -2.25 8.59
C MET A 133 6.10 -2.89 8.00
N LEU A 134 6.03 -3.06 6.68
CA LEU A 134 4.89 -3.69 6.01
C LEU A 134 4.92 -5.21 6.14
N GLU A 135 6.07 -5.84 6.03
CA GLU A 135 6.28 -7.27 6.27
C GLU A 135 5.84 -7.63 7.69
N ASP A 136 6.37 -6.93 8.69
CA ASP A 136 5.98 -7.10 10.09
C ASP A 136 4.47 -6.88 10.31
N TYR A 137 3.87 -5.94 9.58
CA TYR A 137 2.44 -5.66 9.68
C TYR A 137 1.55 -6.72 9.01
N LEU A 138 1.97 -7.27 7.87
CA LEU A 138 1.18 -8.20 7.07
C LEU A 138 1.33 -9.65 7.52
N ASP A 139 2.53 -10.05 7.97
CA ASP A 139 2.83 -11.44 8.30
C ASP A 139 2.53 -11.80 9.76
N ASN A 140 2.55 -10.82 10.66
CA ASN A 140 2.20 -11.04 12.05
C ASN A 140 0.72 -10.73 12.27
N ASP A 141 -0.02 -11.68 12.85
CA ASP A 141 -1.41 -11.49 13.28
C ASP A 141 -1.46 -10.22 14.12
N PRO A 142 -2.19 -9.19 13.66
CA PRO A 142 -2.20 -7.97 14.42
C PRO A 142 -2.82 -8.24 15.78
N ASP A 143 -2.00 -8.13 16.82
CA ASP A 143 -2.45 -7.86 18.18
C ASP A 143 -3.46 -6.68 18.18
N GLU A 144 -4.01 -6.32 19.34
CA GLU A 144 -4.95 -5.20 19.51
C GLU A 144 -4.34 -3.79 19.24
N ARG A 145 -3.38 -3.62 18.32
CA ARG A 145 -2.67 -2.36 18.02
C ARG A 145 -2.50 -2.07 16.53
N ILE A 146 -3.43 -2.53 15.69
CA ILE A 146 -3.46 -2.30 14.24
C ILE A 146 -3.32 -0.81 13.93
N LEU A 147 -4.09 0.04 14.59
CA LEU A 147 -4.13 1.48 14.34
C LEU A 147 -2.79 2.17 14.66
N GLU A 148 -2.11 1.74 15.73
CA GLU A 148 -0.79 2.25 16.10
C GLU A 148 0.27 1.88 15.04
N ARG A 149 0.30 0.61 14.62
CA ARG A 149 1.25 0.11 13.61
C ARG A 149 0.99 0.74 12.25
N PHE A 150 -0.27 0.77 11.83
CA PHE A 150 -0.67 1.38 10.56
C PHE A 150 -0.40 2.89 10.53
N TRP A 151 -0.59 3.60 11.65
CA TRP A 151 -0.19 5.00 11.74
C TRP A 151 1.32 5.17 11.55
N GLY A 152 2.14 4.26 12.10
CA GLY A 152 3.58 4.23 11.85
C GLY A 152 3.92 4.13 10.36
N ILE A 153 3.30 3.17 9.66
CA ILE A 153 3.47 2.97 8.22
C ILE A 153 3.04 4.21 7.44
N TRP A 154 1.86 4.76 7.74
CA TRP A 154 1.35 5.97 7.11
C TRP A 154 2.28 7.17 7.35
N ALA A 155 2.75 7.39 8.58
CA ALA A 155 3.65 8.49 8.92
C ALA A 155 4.99 8.36 8.19
N ALA A 156 5.55 7.14 8.13
CA ALA A 156 6.78 6.86 7.40
C ALA A 156 6.63 7.19 5.90
N LEU A 157 5.57 6.66 5.27
CA LEU A 157 5.22 6.95 3.89
C LEU A 157 5.01 8.46 3.64
N ARG A 158 4.23 9.13 4.49
CA ARG A 158 3.94 10.56 4.36
C ARG A 158 5.20 11.41 4.46
N ASP A 159 5.97 11.23 5.54
CA ASP A 159 7.03 12.14 5.93
C ASP A 159 8.31 11.93 5.12
N HIS A 160 8.61 10.68 4.77
CA HIS A 160 9.84 10.35 4.03
C HIS A 160 9.62 10.20 2.53
N ILE A 161 8.38 10.01 2.07
CA ILE A 161 8.11 9.74 0.65
C ILE A 161 7.15 10.75 0.03
N LEU A 162 5.90 10.82 0.49
CA LEU A 162 4.88 11.67 -0.16
C LEU A 162 5.25 13.15 -0.13
N LEU A 163 5.69 13.65 1.03
CA LEU A 163 6.08 15.05 1.19
C LEU A 163 7.37 15.40 0.44
N PRO A 164 8.51 14.69 0.62
CA PRO A 164 9.77 15.06 -0.02
C PRO A 164 9.73 14.91 -1.55
N TYR A 165 9.07 13.86 -2.04
CA TYR A 165 8.99 13.56 -3.48
C TYR A 165 7.76 14.15 -4.16
N LYS A 166 6.92 14.85 -3.39
CA LYS A 166 5.68 15.51 -3.84
C LYS A 166 4.71 14.55 -4.51
N CYS A 167 4.70 13.29 -4.09
CA CYS A 167 3.65 12.36 -4.48
C CYS A 167 2.32 12.79 -3.81
N ARG A 168 1.24 12.69 -4.56
CA ARG A 168 -0.13 13.07 -4.18
C ARG A 168 -1.10 11.89 -4.32
N SER A 169 -0.60 10.72 -4.67
CA SER A 169 -1.35 9.46 -4.66
C SER A 169 -0.41 8.29 -4.40
N LEU A 170 -0.96 7.13 -4.02
CA LEU A 170 -0.18 5.91 -3.86
C LEU A 170 0.33 5.40 -5.22
N GLU A 171 -0.42 5.61 -6.30
CA GLU A 171 0.01 5.27 -7.65
C GLU A 171 1.25 6.07 -8.08
N GLN A 172 1.31 7.37 -7.77
CA GLN A 172 2.50 8.18 -8.06
C GLN A 172 3.73 7.70 -7.27
N PHE A 173 3.54 7.20 -6.04
CA PHE A 173 4.59 6.54 -5.29
C PHE A 173 5.05 5.25 -6.00
N MET A 174 4.12 4.36 -6.32
CA MET A 174 4.40 3.08 -6.99
C MET A 174 4.94 3.21 -8.42
N GLU A 175 4.64 4.31 -9.12
CA GLU A 175 5.22 4.61 -10.43
C GLU A 175 6.66 5.12 -10.33
N ARG A 176 7.02 5.72 -9.19
CA ARG A 176 8.31 6.35 -8.98
C ARG A 176 9.35 5.39 -8.43
N PHE A 177 8.94 4.48 -7.56
CA PHE A 177 9.84 3.55 -6.88
C PHE A 177 9.42 2.12 -7.20
N ASP A 178 10.40 1.26 -7.47
CA ASP A 178 10.13 -0.17 -7.56
C ASP A 178 9.89 -0.69 -6.14
N PHE A 179 8.64 -0.96 -5.80
CA PHE A 179 8.22 -1.31 -4.45
C PHE A 179 7.36 -2.58 -4.52
N PRO A 180 7.63 -3.59 -3.67
CA PRO A 180 7.05 -4.93 -3.86
C PRO A 180 5.57 -5.04 -3.42
N TYR A 181 5.05 -4.08 -2.65
CA TYR A 181 3.70 -4.13 -2.10
C TYR A 181 2.68 -3.32 -2.91
N GLU A 182 1.49 -3.88 -3.13
CA GLU A 182 0.35 -3.15 -3.72
C GLU A 182 -0.29 -2.22 -2.67
N MET A 183 0.24 -1.02 -2.53
CA MET A 183 -0.11 -0.09 -1.44
C MET A 183 -1.60 0.27 -1.34
N ASN A 184 -2.32 0.31 -2.46
CA ASN A 184 -3.77 0.54 -2.42
C ASN A 184 -4.48 -0.60 -1.68
N ALA A 185 -4.10 -1.86 -1.91
CA ALA A 185 -4.70 -2.99 -1.20
C ALA A 185 -4.41 -2.90 0.31
N VAL A 186 -3.16 -2.67 0.68
CA VAL A 186 -2.76 -2.51 2.09
C VAL A 186 -3.60 -1.42 2.78
N PHE A 187 -3.76 -0.27 2.15
CA PHE A 187 -4.41 0.88 2.79
C PHE A 187 -5.93 0.78 2.87
N PHE A 188 -6.57 0.17 1.87
CA PHE A 188 -8.04 0.12 1.82
C PHE A 188 -8.62 -1.18 2.39
N ASP A 189 -7.85 -2.27 2.40
CA ASP A 189 -8.32 -3.54 2.96
C ASP A 189 -8.13 -3.62 4.49
N THR A 190 -7.29 -2.74 5.06
CA THR A 190 -7.03 -2.66 6.51
C THR A 190 -8.17 -2.03 7.32
N GLU A 191 -9.04 -1.23 6.68
CA GLU A 191 -10.08 -0.45 7.37
C GLU A 191 -10.96 -1.27 8.33
N PRO A 192 -11.52 -2.43 7.94
CA PRO A 192 -12.41 -3.19 8.82
C PRO A 192 -11.73 -3.63 10.13
N ASP A 193 -10.44 -3.95 10.07
CA ASP A 193 -9.66 -4.39 11.22
C ASP A 193 -9.35 -3.21 12.17
N MET A 194 -9.05 -2.02 11.63
CA MET A 194 -8.92 -0.81 12.45
C MET A 194 -10.23 -0.43 13.16
N ILE A 195 -11.36 -0.52 12.46
CA ILE A 195 -12.69 -0.26 13.04
C ILE A 195 -12.98 -1.26 14.16
N LYS A 196 -12.70 -2.56 13.92
CA LYS A 196 -12.87 -3.62 14.90
C LYS A 196 -12.00 -3.39 16.15
N GLU A 197 -10.75 -2.98 15.99
CA GLU A 197 -9.88 -2.61 17.12
C GLU A 197 -10.51 -1.47 17.93
N CYS A 198 -10.94 -0.39 17.27
CA CYS A 198 -11.56 0.75 17.95
C CYS A 198 -12.78 0.34 18.78
N TRP A 199 -13.64 -0.54 18.24
CA TRP A 199 -14.78 -1.09 18.97
C TRP A 199 -14.37 -1.92 20.19
N ASN A 200 -13.43 -2.85 20.03
CA ASN A 200 -12.99 -3.73 21.10
C ASN A 200 -12.36 -2.95 22.26
N ARG A 201 -11.69 -1.84 21.94
CA ARG A 201 -10.90 -1.05 22.89
C ARG A 201 -11.61 0.20 23.38
N GLN A 202 -12.83 0.49 22.93
CA GLN A 202 -13.50 1.78 23.19
C GLN A 202 -13.66 2.13 24.69
N GLU A 203 -13.77 1.13 25.56
CA GLU A 203 -13.91 1.34 27.01
C GLU A 203 -12.59 1.73 27.68
N GLU A 204 -11.47 1.15 27.22
CA GLU A 204 -10.13 1.39 27.78
C GLU A 204 -9.39 2.53 27.05
N TYR A 205 -9.63 2.68 25.75
CA TYR A 205 -8.98 3.62 24.83
C TYR A 205 -10.01 4.34 23.92
N PRO A 206 -10.89 5.18 24.49
CA PRO A 206 -11.90 5.93 23.71
C PRO A 206 -11.29 6.88 22.66
N GLU A 207 -10.02 7.28 22.83
CA GLU A 207 -9.29 8.10 21.86
C GLU A 207 -8.88 7.36 20.58
N SER A 208 -9.09 6.04 20.49
CA SER A 208 -8.85 5.26 19.27
C SER A 208 -9.65 5.79 18.08
N TRP A 209 -10.91 6.18 18.29
CA TRP A 209 -11.73 6.83 17.26
C TRP A 209 -11.14 8.17 16.80
N ASP A 210 -10.60 8.98 17.71
CA ASP A 210 -9.94 10.24 17.36
C ASP A 210 -8.70 10.01 16.50
N ARG A 211 -7.93 8.95 16.78
CA ARG A 211 -6.77 8.57 15.96
C ARG A 211 -7.18 8.08 14.58
N LEU A 212 -8.24 7.28 14.47
CA LEU A 212 -8.76 6.83 13.18
C LEU A 212 -9.28 8.00 12.33
N ILE A 213 -10.02 8.92 12.94
CA ILE A 213 -10.48 10.16 12.30
C ILE A 213 -9.29 10.99 11.81
N LEU A 214 -8.25 11.13 12.63
CA LEU A 214 -7.03 11.86 12.26
C LEU A 214 -6.32 11.20 11.07
N LEU A 215 -6.23 9.86 11.04
CA LEU A 215 -5.65 9.11 9.93
C LEU A 215 -6.36 9.41 8.62
N TYR A 216 -7.69 9.28 8.57
CA TYR A 216 -8.45 9.56 7.35
C TYR A 216 -8.34 11.03 6.91
N TRP A 217 -8.39 11.97 7.86
CA TRP A 217 -8.18 13.39 7.55
C TRP A 217 -6.80 13.64 6.95
N ASP A 218 -5.76 13.05 7.53
CA ASP A 218 -4.39 13.25 7.09
C ASP A 218 -4.13 12.59 5.72
N MET A 219 -4.72 11.41 5.49
CA MET A 219 -4.73 10.76 4.17
C MET A 219 -5.40 11.65 3.11
N LEU A 220 -6.60 12.17 3.37
CA LEU A 220 -7.31 13.07 2.44
C LEU A 220 -6.53 14.37 2.15
N LYS A 221 -5.80 14.87 3.15
CA LYS A 221 -4.99 16.07 3.03
C LYS A 221 -3.75 15.86 2.15
N HIS A 222 -3.14 14.68 2.21
CA HIS A 222 -1.86 14.40 1.52
C HIS A 222 -2.01 13.63 0.21
N LEU A 223 -3.03 12.80 0.07
CA LEU A 223 -3.34 12.04 -1.13
C LEU A 223 -4.37 12.76 -2.03
N THR A 224 -4.02 13.98 -2.49
CA THR A 224 -4.96 14.84 -3.23
C THR A 224 -5.31 14.37 -4.64
N ASP A 225 -4.48 13.49 -5.23
CA ASP A 225 -4.60 12.98 -6.60
C ASP A 225 -5.02 11.48 -6.62
N MET A 226 -5.64 10.98 -5.54
CA MET A 226 -6.21 9.62 -5.53
C MET A 226 -7.22 9.41 -6.66
N SER A 227 -7.39 8.15 -7.06
CA SER A 227 -8.51 7.74 -7.90
C SER A 227 -9.84 8.21 -7.30
N LYS A 228 -10.83 8.51 -8.16
CA LYS A 228 -12.15 8.99 -7.70
C LYS A 228 -12.75 8.02 -6.68
N ASP A 229 -12.69 6.72 -6.94
CA ASP A 229 -13.29 5.70 -6.09
C ASP A 229 -12.62 5.65 -4.71
N ASN A 230 -11.29 5.63 -4.66
CA ASN A 230 -10.55 5.62 -3.38
C ASN A 230 -10.82 6.90 -2.58
N LYS A 231 -10.81 8.06 -3.24
CA LYS A 231 -11.12 9.34 -2.59
C LYS A 231 -12.52 9.35 -1.98
N LEU A 232 -13.53 8.90 -2.71
CA LEU A 232 -14.91 8.85 -2.22
C LEU A 232 -15.06 7.84 -1.08
N ASN A 233 -14.40 6.69 -1.16
CA ASN A 233 -14.38 5.71 -0.07
C ASN A 233 -13.78 6.29 1.20
N VAL A 234 -12.61 6.95 1.15
CA VAL A 234 -12.01 7.58 2.35
C VAL A 234 -12.90 8.70 2.91
N HIS A 235 -13.56 9.50 2.07
CA HIS A 235 -14.52 10.49 2.56
C HIS A 235 -15.72 9.85 3.28
N ARG A 236 -16.22 8.72 2.77
CA ARG A 236 -17.25 7.93 3.44
C ARG A 236 -16.75 7.40 4.78
N SER A 237 -15.62 6.70 4.79
CA SER A 237 -14.95 6.18 5.99
C SER A 237 -14.73 7.24 7.06
N TYR A 238 -14.28 8.42 6.64
CA TYR A 238 -14.12 9.58 7.51
C TYR A 238 -15.44 10.01 8.17
N ALA A 239 -16.53 10.07 7.40
CA ALA A 239 -17.85 10.39 7.95
C ALA A 239 -18.40 9.29 8.88
N GLU A 240 -18.21 8.02 8.54
CA GLU A 240 -18.61 6.87 9.36
C GLU A 240 -17.86 6.84 10.69
N ALA A 241 -16.56 7.15 10.70
CA ALA A 241 -15.77 7.21 11.93
C ALA A 241 -16.32 8.21 12.96
N HIS A 242 -16.89 9.35 12.51
CA HIS A 242 -17.60 10.28 13.39
C HIS A 242 -18.88 9.67 13.98
N PHE A 243 -19.63 8.88 13.21
CA PHE A 243 -20.79 8.14 13.73
C PHE A 243 -20.39 7.11 14.77
N TYR A 244 -19.33 6.33 14.51
CA TYR A 244 -18.83 5.33 15.45
C TYR A 244 -18.37 5.96 16.76
N LYS A 245 -17.72 7.12 16.70
CA LYS A 245 -17.35 7.94 17.87
C LYS A 245 -18.57 8.49 18.64
N GLY A 246 -19.74 8.58 18.00
CA GLY A 246 -20.95 9.20 18.55
C GLY A 246 -21.13 10.68 18.21
N ASP A 247 -20.29 11.25 17.35
CA ASP A 247 -20.43 12.62 16.83
C ASP A 247 -21.33 12.64 15.57
N ILE A 248 -22.61 12.40 15.81
CA ILE A 248 -23.62 12.22 14.78
C ILE A 248 -23.80 13.49 13.92
N ASN A 249 -23.63 14.68 14.51
CA ASN A 249 -23.80 15.95 13.79
C ASN A 249 -22.70 16.14 12.75
N THR A 250 -21.44 15.90 13.12
CA THR A 250 -20.32 16.01 12.17
C THR A 250 -20.41 14.94 11.09
N GLY A 251 -20.70 13.69 11.46
CA GLY A 251 -20.90 12.61 10.49
C GLY A 251 -21.98 12.96 9.45
N ASN A 252 -23.13 13.49 9.89
CA ASN A 252 -24.19 13.96 9.00
C ASN A 252 -23.75 15.09 8.07
N ALA A 253 -23.02 16.09 8.61
CA ALA A 253 -22.53 17.20 7.80
C ALA A 253 -21.58 16.71 6.70
N LEU A 254 -20.68 15.78 7.02
CA LEU A 254 -19.73 15.19 6.07
C LEU A 254 -20.44 14.36 5.00
N PHE A 255 -21.38 13.49 5.38
CA PHE A 255 -22.17 12.74 4.41
C PHE A 255 -23.05 13.62 3.54
N LYS A 256 -23.64 14.68 4.12
CA LYS A 256 -24.40 15.66 3.35
C LYS A 256 -23.52 16.33 2.30
N GLN A 257 -22.33 16.80 2.69
CA GLN A 257 -21.38 17.38 1.76
C GLN A 257 -21.01 16.38 0.65
N LEU A 258 -20.66 15.15 1.02
CA LEU A 258 -20.29 14.09 0.09
C LEU A 258 -21.40 13.79 -0.94
N THR A 259 -22.65 13.71 -0.49
CA THR A 259 -23.81 13.44 -1.37
C THR A 259 -24.32 14.67 -2.12
N ASP A 260 -24.02 15.89 -1.67
CA ASP A 260 -24.27 17.11 -2.44
C ASP A 260 -23.24 17.27 -3.57
N GLU A 261 -21.97 16.97 -3.31
CA GLU A 261 -20.87 17.05 -4.28
C GLU A 261 -20.90 15.89 -5.30
N HIS A 262 -21.34 14.70 -4.86
CA HIS A 262 -21.39 13.48 -5.66
C HIS A 262 -22.76 12.82 -5.60
N PRO A 263 -23.83 13.49 -6.08
CA PRO A 263 -25.20 12.99 -5.95
C PRO A 263 -25.45 11.69 -6.72
N GLU A 264 -24.64 11.40 -7.74
CA GLU A 264 -24.77 10.21 -8.57
C GLU A 264 -24.17 8.94 -7.94
N TRP A 265 -23.38 9.09 -6.86
CA TRP A 265 -22.65 7.98 -6.24
C TRP A 265 -23.48 7.32 -5.13
N ALA A 266 -24.03 6.13 -5.42
CA ALA A 266 -24.93 5.42 -4.50
C ALA A 266 -24.32 5.16 -3.12
N TRP A 267 -23.03 4.84 -3.05
CA TRP A 267 -22.35 4.47 -1.82
C TRP A 267 -22.28 5.58 -0.77
N GLY A 268 -22.42 6.85 -1.17
CA GLY A 268 -22.58 7.95 -0.22
C GLY A 268 -23.88 7.83 0.57
N TYR A 269 -24.98 7.45 -0.09
CA TYR A 269 -26.28 7.22 0.56
C TYR A 269 -26.35 5.88 1.28
N VAL A 270 -25.70 4.84 0.73
CA VAL A 270 -25.60 3.53 1.39
C VAL A 270 -24.88 3.68 2.73
N GLY A 271 -23.67 4.24 2.74
CA GLY A 271 -22.91 4.44 3.98
C GLY A 271 -23.68 5.32 4.98
N TRP A 272 -24.26 6.43 4.51
CA TRP A 272 -25.02 7.32 5.39
C TRP A 272 -26.23 6.63 6.01
N GLY A 273 -27.02 5.92 5.19
CA GLY A 273 -28.17 5.17 5.69
C GLY A 273 -27.78 3.99 6.59
N ASP A 274 -26.66 3.33 6.29
CA ASP A 274 -26.15 2.21 7.10
C ASP A 274 -25.79 2.67 8.52
N MET A 275 -25.37 3.91 8.71
CA MET A 275 -25.13 4.48 10.05
C MET A 275 -26.40 4.62 10.90
N TYR A 276 -27.56 4.74 10.28
CA TYR A 276 -28.87 4.77 10.92
C TYR A 276 -29.54 3.39 10.99
N ASN A 277 -28.99 2.38 10.31
CA ASN A 277 -29.60 1.07 10.15
C ASN A 277 -29.24 0.13 11.31
N PRO A 278 -30.21 -0.25 12.19
CA PRO A 278 -29.95 -1.09 13.36
C PRO A 278 -29.40 -2.48 13.05
N ARG A 279 -29.49 -2.96 11.80
CA ARG A 279 -28.98 -4.27 11.38
C ARG A 279 -27.55 -4.22 10.85
N ARG A 280 -27.03 -3.03 10.55
CA ARG A 280 -25.74 -2.84 9.87
C ARG A 280 -24.73 -2.14 10.77
N SER A 281 -25.18 -1.16 11.56
CA SER A 281 -24.33 -0.40 12.44
C SER A 281 -24.89 -0.34 13.85
N PHE A 282 -24.02 -0.52 14.85
CA PHE A 282 -24.34 -0.43 16.27
C PHE A 282 -24.02 0.97 16.80
N THR A 283 -24.45 2.02 16.08
CA THR A 283 -24.29 3.40 16.54
C THR A 283 -25.45 3.81 17.45
N SER A 284 -25.24 4.88 18.22
CA SER A 284 -26.30 5.52 19.00
C SER A 284 -27.34 6.24 18.12
N ALA A 285 -27.13 6.34 16.81
CA ALA A 285 -27.99 7.07 15.88
C ALA A 285 -29.12 6.23 15.28
N SER A 286 -29.24 4.95 15.63
CA SER A 286 -30.22 4.02 15.04
C SER A 286 -31.63 4.62 14.86
N ASP A 287 -32.05 4.78 13.60
CA ASP A 287 -33.37 5.27 13.20
C ASP A 287 -33.74 4.66 11.84
N LYS A 288 -34.66 3.69 11.87
CA LYS A 288 -35.15 3.00 10.67
C LYS A 288 -35.80 3.96 9.66
N GLY A 289 -36.49 4.99 10.14
CA GLY A 289 -37.15 5.97 9.29
C GLY A 289 -36.14 6.81 8.52
N GLU A 290 -35.09 7.25 9.20
CA GLU A 290 -34.01 8.02 8.60
C GLU A 290 -33.18 7.18 7.63
N ALA A 291 -32.83 5.95 7.98
CA ALA A 291 -32.17 5.02 7.07
C ALA A 291 -32.98 4.82 5.78
N LEU A 292 -34.30 4.58 5.87
CA LEU A 292 -35.19 4.46 4.71
C LEU A 292 -35.26 5.75 3.88
N ARG A 293 -35.27 6.92 4.53
CA ARG A 293 -35.26 8.22 3.86
C ARG A 293 -33.98 8.38 3.02
N LEU A 294 -32.83 8.07 3.59
CA LEU A 294 -31.52 8.17 2.95
C LEU A 294 -31.37 7.20 1.78
N TYR A 295 -31.78 5.93 1.93
CA TYR A 295 -31.73 4.97 0.82
C TYR A 295 -32.64 5.37 -0.34
N ARG A 296 -33.86 5.87 -0.05
CA ARG A 296 -34.78 6.37 -1.08
C ARG A 296 -34.22 7.60 -1.80
N LEU A 297 -33.60 8.52 -1.06
CA LEU A 297 -32.91 9.67 -1.65
C LEU A 297 -31.79 9.21 -2.59
N GLY A 298 -31.05 8.17 -2.21
CA GLY A 298 -30.05 7.54 -3.08
C GLY A 298 -30.67 6.94 -4.35
N LEU A 299 -31.82 6.25 -4.25
CA LEU A 299 -32.50 5.67 -5.43
C LEU A 299 -32.93 6.75 -6.44
N GLU A 300 -33.33 7.91 -5.93
CA GLU A 300 -33.71 9.05 -6.77
C GLU A 300 -32.50 9.65 -7.50
N LYS A 301 -31.35 9.80 -6.82
CA LYS A 301 -30.21 10.57 -7.32
C LYS A 301 -29.09 9.77 -7.96
N ALA A 302 -28.83 8.55 -7.50
CA ALA A 302 -27.70 7.76 -7.96
C ALA A 302 -27.83 7.38 -9.45
N SER A 303 -26.70 7.16 -10.13
CA SER A 303 -26.69 6.69 -11.53
C SER A 303 -26.34 5.20 -11.68
N SER A 304 -25.66 4.61 -10.70
CA SER A 304 -25.25 3.20 -10.65
C SER A 304 -25.59 2.58 -9.29
N ASP A 305 -25.42 1.26 -9.18
CA ASP A 305 -25.48 0.50 -7.92
C ASP A 305 -26.78 0.71 -7.10
N LYS A 306 -27.87 1.03 -7.81
CA LYS A 306 -29.20 1.23 -7.20
C LYS A 306 -29.74 -0.04 -6.56
N ASP A 307 -29.37 -1.19 -7.09
CA ASP A 307 -29.71 -2.50 -6.56
C ASP A 307 -29.25 -2.68 -5.11
N ILE A 308 -28.10 -2.11 -4.72
CA ILE A 308 -27.63 -2.12 -3.32
C ILE A 308 -28.57 -1.32 -2.41
N LEU A 309 -29.04 -0.15 -2.86
CA LEU A 309 -30.00 0.65 -2.12
C LEU A 309 -31.36 -0.06 -2.00
N GLU A 310 -31.82 -0.73 -3.07
CA GLU A 310 -33.03 -1.56 -3.03
C GLU A 310 -32.91 -2.73 -2.06
N GLU A 311 -31.75 -3.40 -2.02
CA GLU A 311 -31.44 -4.46 -1.06
C GLU A 311 -31.53 -3.94 0.37
N ARG A 312 -30.88 -2.80 0.68
CA ARG A 312 -30.93 -2.17 2.01
C ARG A 312 -32.36 -1.83 2.45
N ILE A 313 -33.20 -1.35 1.53
CA ILE A 313 -34.62 -1.09 1.81
C ILE A 313 -35.36 -2.40 2.08
N LYS A 314 -35.17 -3.44 1.25
CA LYS A 314 -35.81 -4.76 1.44
C LYS A 314 -35.43 -5.36 2.80
N GLU A 315 -34.14 -5.32 3.15
CA GLU A 315 -33.64 -5.79 4.45
C GLU A 315 -34.33 -5.11 5.62
N LEU A 316 -34.50 -3.78 5.56
CA LEU A 316 -35.22 -3.02 6.59
C LEU A 316 -36.72 -3.32 6.63
N MET A 317 -37.33 -3.67 5.49
CA MET A 317 -38.77 -3.90 5.36
C MET A 317 -39.22 -5.34 5.68
N ILE A 318 -38.34 -6.33 5.73
CA ILE A 318 -38.65 -7.71 6.14
C ILE A 318 -38.81 -7.78 7.68
N GLN A 319 -39.79 -7.05 8.20
CA GLN A 319 -40.25 -7.11 9.59
C GLN A 319 -41.76 -6.90 9.62
#